data_AF-A0A7C6W4E6-F1
#
_entry.id   AF-A0A7C6W4E6-F1
#
_cell.length_a   1.000
_cell.length_b   1.000
_cell.length_c   1.000
_cell.angle_alpha   90.00
_cell.angle_beta   90.00
_cell.angle_gamma   90.00
#
_symmetry.space_group_name_H-M   'P 1'
#
loop_
_entity.id
_entity.type
_entity.pdbx_description
1 polymer ?
#
loop_
_entity_poly.entity_id
_entity_poly.type
_entity_poly.pdbx_seq_one_letter_code
_entity_poly.pdbx_strand_id
1 'polypeptide(L)'
;MIKHIFDLVFSSLYKPIDAFIEKPWEKQLQTFDYILSHGKRTYFGKKNKFDQIKTPEDFKKRVPIMGYEDLKPYLDIIINEKKDNVLWDTPVKWFAMSSGTTNDKSKY
;
A
#
# COMPACT_ATOMS: atom_id res chain seq x y z
N MET A 1 -37.36 17.61 4.54
CA MET A 1 -36.08 18.34 4.61
C MET A 1 -34.96 17.48 5.22
N ILE A 2 -35.08 17.01 6.47
CA ILE A 2 -34.05 16.18 7.14
C ILE A 2 -33.75 14.88 6.38
N LYS A 3 -34.79 14.13 5.96
CA LYS A 3 -34.62 12.92 5.13
C LYS A 3 -33.88 13.18 3.82
N HIS A 4 -34.16 14.31 3.16
CA HIS A 4 -33.51 14.66 1.90
C HIS A 4 -32.03 15.00 2.08
N ILE A 5 -31.67 15.71 3.14
CA ILE A 5 -30.26 15.99 3.50
C ILE A 5 -29.54 14.67 3.83
N PHE A 6 -30.19 13.78 4.58
CA PHE A 6 -29.67 12.46 4.90
C PHE A 6 -29.41 11.64 3.62
N ASP A 7 -30.40 11.54 2.73
CA ASP A 7 -30.28 10.81 1.46
C ASP A 7 -29.16 11.37 0.57
N LEU A 8 -28.99 12.70 0.52
CA LEU A 8 -27.90 13.35 -0.22
C LEU A 8 -26.51 13.05 0.36
N VAL A 9 -26.37 13.12 1.69
CA VAL A 9 -25.10 12.81 2.36
C VAL A 9 -24.73 11.34 2.16
N PHE A 10 -25.67 10.42 2.38
CA PHE A 10 -25.43 8.99 2.25
C PHE A 10 -25.18 8.56 0.81
N SER A 11 -25.94 9.07 -0.16
CA SER A 11 -25.66 8.80 -1.57
C SER A 11 -24.28 9.32 -1.98
N SER A 12 -23.82 10.45 -1.45
CA SER A 12 -22.45 10.93 -1.69
C SER A 12 -21.39 10.04 -1.05
N LEU A 13 -21.64 9.52 0.16
CA LEU A 13 -20.70 8.67 0.89
C LEU A 13 -20.57 7.27 0.29
N TYR A 14 -21.67 6.71 -0.24
CA TYR A 14 -21.68 5.36 -0.82
C TYR A 14 -21.24 5.31 -2.28
N LYS A 15 -21.33 6.41 -3.04
CA LYS A 15 -20.88 6.46 -4.44
C LYS A 15 -19.49 5.83 -4.70
N PRO A 16 -18.45 6.08 -3.89
CA PRO A 16 -17.15 5.42 -4.09
C PRO A 16 -17.18 3.92 -3.84
N ILE A 17 -18.02 3.46 -2.89
CA ILE A 17 -18.22 2.04 -2.58
C ILE A 17 -18.94 1.36 -3.73
N ASP A 18 -20.03 1.95 -4.24
CA ASP A 18 -20.77 1.42 -5.39
C ASP A 18 -19.86 1.33 -6.62
N ALA A 19 -19.09 2.39 -6.90
CA ALA A 19 -18.12 2.38 -8.00
C ALA A 19 -17.02 1.30 -7.83
N PHE A 20 -16.65 0.95 -6.59
CA PHE A 20 -15.73 -0.16 -6.32
C PHE A 20 -16.38 -1.53 -6.54
N ILE A 21 -17.64 -1.69 -6.13
CA ILE A 21 -18.41 -2.93 -6.30
C ILE A 21 -18.72 -3.19 -7.78
N GLU A 22 -19.10 -2.14 -8.52
CA GLU A 22 -19.47 -2.25 -9.94
C GLU A 22 -18.26 -2.49 -10.85
N LYS A 23 -17.10 -1.88 -10.53
CA LYS A 23 -15.89 -1.91 -11.36
C LYS A 23 -14.64 -2.30 -10.55
N PRO A 24 -14.64 -3.46 -9.87
CA PRO A 24 -13.59 -3.82 -8.93
C PRO A 24 -12.23 -3.98 -9.60
N TRP A 25 -12.21 -4.50 -10.84
CA TRP A 25 -10.98 -4.66 -11.62
C TRP A 25 -10.34 -3.32 -11.96
N GLU A 26 -11.12 -2.36 -12.47
CA GLU A 26 -10.61 -1.02 -12.80
C GLU A 26 -10.08 -0.31 -11.55
N LYS A 27 -10.75 -0.45 -10.40
CA LYS A 27 -10.28 0.10 -9.12
C LYS A 27 -8.99 -0.54 -8.62
N GLN A 28 -8.83 -1.85 -8.79
CA GLN A 28 -7.58 -2.53 -8.45
C GLN A 28 -6.43 -2.07 -9.34
N LEU A 29 -6.65 -1.87 -10.65
CA LEU A 29 -5.63 -1.32 -11.55
C LEU A 29 -5.26 0.12 -11.17
N GLN A 30 -6.22 0.98 -10.83
CA GLN A 30 -5.94 2.33 -10.34
C GLN A 30 -5.08 2.31 -9.05
N THR A 31 -5.40 1.40 -8.12
CA THR A 31 -4.63 1.23 -6.89
C THR A 31 -3.22 0.72 -7.18
N PHE A 32 -3.10 -0.22 -8.11
CA PHE A 32 -1.82 -0.76 -8.56
C PHE A 32 -0.92 0.33 -9.17
N ASP A 33 -1.46 1.15 -10.08
CA ASP A 33 -0.74 2.26 -10.70
C ASP A 33 -0.31 3.31 -9.67
N TYR A 34 -1.19 3.61 -8.70
CA TYR A 34 -0.87 4.47 -7.57
C TYR A 34 0.34 3.93 -6.80
N ILE A 35 0.29 2.68 -6.35
CA ILE A 35 1.38 2.04 -5.58
C ILE A 35 2.70 2.04 -6.37
N LEU A 36 2.68 1.74 -7.67
CA LEU A 36 3.89 1.78 -8.50
C LEU A 36 4.43 3.19 -8.65
N SER A 37 3.56 4.17 -8.89
CA SER A 37 3.96 5.55 -9.13
C SER A 37 4.66 6.17 -7.92
N HIS A 38 4.15 5.88 -6.72
CA HIS A 38 4.72 6.27 -5.43
C HIS A 38 5.96 5.42 -5.09
N GLY A 39 5.87 4.10 -5.27
CA GLY A 39 6.94 3.18 -4.93
C GLY A 39 8.18 3.27 -5.81
N LYS A 40 8.10 3.74 -7.06
CA LYS A 40 9.21 3.60 -8.04
C LYS A 40 10.53 4.25 -7.64
N ARG A 41 10.51 5.28 -6.78
CA ARG A 41 11.72 5.97 -6.31
C ARG A 41 12.21 5.50 -4.95
N THR A 42 11.46 4.61 -4.29
CA THR A 42 11.85 4.06 -2.99
C THR A 42 13.00 3.07 -3.16
N TYR A 43 13.72 2.79 -2.07
CA TYR A 43 14.77 1.76 -2.06
C TYR A 43 14.22 0.41 -2.55
N PHE A 44 13.04 0.01 -2.06
CA PHE A 44 12.36 -1.21 -2.47
C PHE A 44 11.94 -1.19 -3.94
N GLY A 45 11.36 -0.08 -4.42
CA GLY A 45 10.91 0.03 -5.80
C GLY A 45 12.05 0.04 -6.81
N LYS A 46 13.18 0.69 -6.47
CA LYS A 46 14.41 0.63 -7.29
C LYS A 46 14.97 -0.79 -7.36
N LYS A 47 15.04 -1.49 -6.23
CA LYS A 47 15.51 -2.88 -6.17
C LYS A 47 14.68 -3.82 -7.05
N ASN A 48 13.36 -3.63 -7.07
CA ASN A 48 12.44 -4.44 -7.86
C ASN A 48 12.08 -3.85 -9.24
N LYS A 49 12.72 -2.74 -9.64
CA LYS A 49 12.54 -2.06 -10.93
C LYS A 49 11.08 -1.70 -11.23
N PHE A 50 10.42 -1.04 -10.28
CA PHE A 50 9.02 -0.60 -10.41
C PHE A 50 8.77 0.33 -11.61
N ASP A 51 9.79 1.08 -12.04
CA ASP A 51 9.77 1.91 -13.25
C ASP A 51 9.63 1.11 -14.56
N GLN A 52 9.89 -0.20 -14.52
CA GLN A 52 9.77 -1.10 -15.66
C GLN A 52 8.50 -1.96 -15.64
N ILE A 53 7.68 -1.85 -14.59
CA ILE A 53 6.44 -2.63 -14.44
C ILE A 53 5.32 -1.89 -15.16
N LYS A 54 4.72 -2.54 -16.16
CA LYS A 54 3.59 -1.98 -16.93
C LYS A 54 2.30 -2.76 -16.74
N THR A 55 2.40 -4.04 -16.36
CA THR A 55 1.22 -4.88 -16.13
C THR A 55 1.32 -5.65 -14.81
N PRO A 56 0.20 -6.15 -14.27
CA PRO A 56 0.20 -7.05 -13.12
C PRO A 56 1.08 -8.30 -13.31
N GLU A 57 1.20 -8.80 -14.54
CA GLU A 57 2.08 -9.94 -14.88
C GLU A 57 3.55 -9.58 -14.76
N ASP A 58 3.95 -8.37 -15.16
CA ASP A 58 5.32 -7.87 -14.95
C ASP A 58 5.64 -7.78 -13.45
N PHE A 59 4.68 -7.31 -12.66
CA PHE A 59 4.83 -7.23 -11.20
C PHE A 59 5.03 -8.60 -10.59
N LYS A 60 4.17 -9.57 -10.90
CA LYS A 60 4.26 -10.95 -10.41
C LYS A 60 5.60 -11.61 -10.73
N LYS A 61 6.22 -11.29 -11.87
CA LYS A 61 7.54 -11.82 -12.27
C LYS A 61 8.70 -11.19 -11.50
N ARG A 62 8.55 -9.95 -11.01
CA ARG A 62 9.63 -9.16 -10.41
C ARG A 62 9.58 -9.10 -8.90
N VAL A 63 8.38 -9.06 -8.33
CA VAL A 63 8.17 -8.91 -6.89
C VAL A 63 7.78 -10.26 -6.31
N PRO A 64 8.66 -10.90 -5.52
CA PRO A 64 8.34 -12.17 -4.89
C PRO A 64 7.25 -11.99 -3.82
N ILE A 65 6.55 -13.07 -3.51
CA ILE A 65 5.73 -13.13 -2.30
C ILE A 65 6.70 -13.11 -1.11
N MET A 66 6.51 -12.17 -0.20
CA MET A 66 7.39 -11.94 0.95
C MET A 66 6.65 -12.17 2.25
N GLY A 67 7.35 -12.75 3.23
CA GLY A 67 6.94 -12.81 4.62
C GLY A 67 7.43 -11.60 5.42
N TYR A 68 7.13 -11.61 6.72
CA TYR A 68 7.60 -10.56 7.64
C TYR A 68 9.12 -10.51 7.75
N GLU A 69 9.78 -11.68 7.79
CA GLU A 69 11.25 -11.76 7.89
C GLU A 69 11.96 -11.15 6.67
N ASP A 70 11.34 -11.21 5.49
CA ASP A 70 11.87 -10.57 4.28
C ASP A 70 11.69 -9.03 4.33
N LEU A 71 10.64 -8.56 5.01
CA LEU A 71 10.34 -7.14 5.19
C LEU A 71 11.19 -6.49 6.28
N LYS A 72 11.53 -7.25 7.32
CA LYS A 72 12.22 -6.78 8.52
C LYS A 72 13.49 -5.96 8.24
N PRO A 73 14.39 -6.34 7.29
CA PRO A 73 15.56 -5.52 6.97
C PRO A 73 15.21 -4.10 6.50
N TYR A 74 14.11 -3.93 5.77
CA TYR A 74 13.66 -2.59 5.35
C TYR A 74 13.09 -1.79 6.52
N LEU A 75 12.35 -2.44 7.43
CA LEU A 75 11.86 -1.82 8.65
C LEU A 75 13.03 -1.38 9.55
N ASP A 76 14.06 -2.22 9.70
CA ASP A 76 15.25 -1.89 10.48
C ASP A 76 15.99 -0.67 9.90
N ILE A 77 16.03 -0.50 8.57
CA ILE A 77 16.56 0.71 7.94
C ILE A 77 15.70 1.94 8.29
N ILE A 78 14.38 1.84 8.24
CA ILE A 78 13.49 2.97 8.56
C ILE A 78 13.61 3.34 10.04
N ILE A 79 13.60 2.36 10.94
CA ILE A 79 13.55 2.57 12.39
C ILE A 79 14.92 2.94 12.96
N ASN A 80 15.95 2.13 12.67
CA ASN A 80 17.26 2.26 13.30
C ASN A 80 18.13 3.29 12.58
N GLU A 81 18.09 3.31 11.24
CA GLU A 81 18.87 4.28 10.45
C GLU A 81 18.10 5.58 10.17
N LYS A 82 16.82 5.66 10.55
CA LYS A 82 15.96 6.85 10.37
C LYS A 82 15.91 7.34 8.91
N LYS A 83 15.87 6.41 7.96
CA LYS A 83 15.81 6.73 6.52
C LYS A 83 14.39 6.71 6.00
N ASP A 84 14.04 7.76 5.28
CA ASP A 84 12.82 7.85 4.49
C ASP A 84 12.97 7.16 3.12
N ASN A 85 11.86 7.05 2.38
CA ASN A 85 11.86 6.58 0.99
C ASN A 85 12.42 5.14 0.84
N VAL A 86 12.19 4.28 1.84
CA VAL A 86 12.63 2.88 1.82
C VAL A 86 11.56 1.97 1.22
N LEU A 87 10.39 1.89 1.85
CA LEU A 87 9.22 1.12 1.38
C LEU A 87 8.14 2.01 0.75
N TRP A 88 8.04 3.25 1.22
CA TRP A 88 7.05 4.24 0.79
C TRP A 88 7.71 5.61 0.62
N ASP A 89 7.17 6.45 -0.27
CA ASP A 89 7.82 7.70 -0.72
C ASP A 89 7.51 8.93 0.14
N THR A 90 6.68 8.78 1.18
CA THR A 90 6.45 9.81 2.20
C THR A 90 7.04 9.38 3.56
N PRO A 91 7.45 10.33 4.42
CA PRO A 91 8.02 10.01 5.73
C PRO A 91 7.10 9.15 6.60
N VAL A 92 7.67 8.13 7.26
CA VAL A 92 6.95 7.26 8.19
C VAL A 92 6.92 7.91 9.57
N LYS A 93 5.71 8.13 10.10
CA LYS A 93 5.50 8.79 11.40
C LYS A 93 5.11 7.83 12.52
N TRP A 94 4.46 6.73 12.18
CA TRP A 94 3.94 5.76 13.13
C TRP A 94 4.09 4.34 12.57
N PHE A 95 4.26 3.39 13.48
CA PHE A 95 4.24 1.96 13.19
C PHE A 95 3.04 1.33 13.87
N ALA A 96 2.27 0.54 13.13
CA ALA A 96 1.13 -0.17 13.66
C ALA A 96 1.58 -1.52 14.19
N MET A 97 1.55 -1.69 15.52
CA MET A 97 1.91 -2.97 16.13
C MET A 97 0.78 -3.98 15.89
N SER A 98 1.09 -5.08 15.20
CA SER A 98 0.13 -6.17 15.01
C SER A 98 0.06 -7.04 16.27
N SER A 99 -1.08 -7.71 16.49
CA SER A 99 -1.23 -8.70 17.57
C SER A 99 -0.41 -9.98 17.38
N GLY A 100 0.11 -10.22 16.17
CA GLY A 100 0.95 -11.36 15.87
C GLY A 100 2.40 -11.17 16.31
N THR A 101 3.00 -12.22 16.86
CA THR A 101 4.42 -12.26 17.25
C THR A 101 5.24 -13.04 16.23
N THR A 102 6.52 -12.67 16.11
CA THR A 102 7.55 -13.44 15.40
C THR A 102 8.80 -13.40 16.27
N ASN A 103 9.30 -14.56 16.70
CA ASN A 103 10.53 -14.70 17.49
C ASN A 103 10.60 -13.72 18.69
N ASP A 104 9.58 -13.74 19.56
CA ASP A 104 9.47 -12.97 20.81
C ASP A 104 9.45 -11.43 20.70
N LYS A 105 9.22 -10.86 19.52
CA LYS A 105 8.93 -9.42 19.35
C LYS A 105 7.66 -9.20 18.52
N SER A 106 6.88 -8.18 18.88
CA SER A 106 5.68 -7.78 18.12
C SER A 106 6.06 -7.36 16.70
N LYS A 107 5.21 -7.68 15.73
CA LYS A 107 5.37 -7.21 14.34
C LYS A 107 4.94 -5.74 14.23
N TYR A 108 5.67 -4.99 13.42
CA TYR A 108 5.42 -3.59 13.09
C TYR A 108 5.29 -3.36 11.59
#